data_AF-A0A967MJ87-F1
#
_entry.id   AF-A0A967MJ87-F1
#
_cell.length_a   1.000
_cell.length_b   1.000
_cell.length_c   1.000
_cell.angle_alpha   90.00
_cell.angle_beta   90.00
_cell.angle_gamma   90.00
#
_symmetry.space_group_name_H-M   'P 1'
#
loop_
_entity.id
_entity.type
_entity.pdbx_description
1 polymer ?
#
loop_
_entity_poly.entity_id
_entity_poly.type
_entity_poly.pdbx_seq_one_letter_code
_entity_poly.pdbx_strand_id
1 'polypeptide(L)'
;ASEEDRLAGFSTVMGDYFGVMDVDVVRGRTFEAAELDGERPAVVVDRAFERAFFPDGAVGKEIEVVDRMSPIVGVVESVPQVSPGVPAGPRMYVPLTANVRQTMAV
;
A
#
# COMPACT_ATOMS: atom_id res chain seq x y z
N ALA A 1 19.53 -12.50 0.75
CA ALA A 1 18.61 -11.62 1.52
C ALA A 1 17.63 -12.54 2.21
N SER A 2 17.66 -12.56 3.53
CA SER A 2 16.78 -13.38 4.36
C SER A 2 15.33 -12.94 4.18
N GLU A 3 14.39 -13.86 4.27
CA GLU A 3 12.94 -13.62 4.07
C GLU A 3 12.39 -12.50 4.99
N GLU A 4 13.03 -12.30 6.15
CA GLU A 4 12.75 -11.25 7.15
C GLU A 4 13.03 -9.81 6.67
N ASP A 5 13.88 -9.60 5.66
CA ASP A 5 14.29 -8.28 5.18
C ASP A 5 13.33 -7.67 4.13
N ARG A 6 12.21 -8.36 3.86
CA ARG A 6 11.17 -7.94 2.90
C ARG A 6 9.84 -7.66 3.60
N LEU A 7 9.88 -7.09 4.80
CA LEU A 7 8.68 -6.60 5.45
C LEU A 7 8.26 -5.28 4.79
N ALA A 8 7.10 -5.26 4.15
CA ALA A 8 6.48 -4.03 3.72
C ALA A 8 5.80 -3.33 4.89
N GLY A 9 6.04 -2.03 5.02
CA GLY A 9 5.31 -1.18 5.95
C GLY A 9 3.84 -1.09 5.54
N PHE A 10 2.95 -1.14 6.52
CA PHE A 10 1.51 -1.00 6.33
C PHE A 10 1.04 0.36 6.82
N SER A 11 0.18 1.02 6.06
CA SER A 11 -0.44 2.28 6.47
C SER A 11 -1.91 2.32 6.10
N THR A 12 -2.68 2.94 6.95
CA THR A 12 -4.12 3.03 6.81
C THR A 12 -4.50 4.46 6.45
N VAL A 13 -5.31 4.63 5.42
CA VAL A 13 -5.65 5.93 4.86
C VAL A 13 -7.15 6.13 4.73
N MET A 14 -7.57 7.38 4.58
CA MET A 14 -8.97 7.78 4.44
C MET A 14 -9.10 8.89 3.40
N GLY A 15 -10.25 8.93 2.72
CA GLY A 15 -10.57 9.98 1.76
C GLY A 15 -9.49 10.14 0.68
N ASP A 16 -9.22 11.39 0.31
CA ASP A 16 -8.19 11.76 -0.67
C ASP A 16 -6.81 11.99 -0.01
N TYR A 17 -6.36 11.01 0.78
CA TYR A 17 -5.07 11.10 1.48
C TYR A 17 -3.91 11.43 0.53
N PHE A 18 -3.85 10.78 -0.63
CA PHE A 18 -2.75 10.96 -1.58
C PHE A 18 -2.75 12.36 -2.20
N GLY A 19 -3.92 12.91 -2.54
CA GLY A 19 -4.02 14.29 -3.02
C GLY A 19 -3.63 15.31 -1.94
N VAL A 20 -4.02 15.08 -0.68
CA VAL A 20 -3.64 15.95 0.45
C VAL A 20 -2.13 15.91 0.72
N MET A 21 -1.52 14.75 0.56
CA MET A 21 -0.07 14.55 0.76
C MET A 21 0.77 14.88 -0.48
N ASP A 22 0.14 15.37 -1.56
CA ASP A 22 0.79 15.65 -2.85
C ASP A 22 1.60 14.46 -3.38
N VAL A 23 1.04 13.25 -3.24
CA VAL A 23 1.67 12.01 -3.69
C VAL A 23 1.12 11.63 -5.05
N ASP A 24 1.99 11.66 -6.05
CA ASP A 24 1.63 11.31 -7.42
C ASP A 24 1.31 9.82 -7.60
N VAL A 25 0.31 9.55 -8.44
CA VAL A 25 0.02 8.21 -8.95
C VAL A 25 0.94 7.90 -10.12
N VAL A 26 1.76 6.86 -9.97
CA VAL A 26 2.68 6.36 -11.00
C VAL A 26 1.94 5.50 -12.02
N ARG A 27 1.03 4.63 -11.53
CA ARG A 27 0.24 3.72 -12.37
C ARG A 27 -1.08 3.35 -11.69
N GLY A 28 -2.12 3.14 -12.49
CA GLY A 28 -3.43 2.74 -11.98
C GLY A 28 -4.18 3.91 -11.36
N ARG A 29 -4.77 3.70 -10.18
CA ARG A 29 -5.58 4.69 -9.47
C ARG A 29 -5.43 4.57 -7.96
N THR A 30 -5.91 5.58 -7.25
CA THR A 30 -6.15 5.50 -5.80
C THR A 30 -7.50 4.84 -5.51
N PHE A 31 -7.95 4.92 -4.25
CA PHE A 31 -9.19 4.33 -3.80
C PHE A 31 -10.43 5.04 -4.35
N GLU A 32 -11.41 4.24 -4.76
CA GLU A 32 -12.78 4.67 -5.04
C GLU A 32 -13.63 4.66 -3.76
N ALA A 33 -14.79 5.34 -3.79
CA ALA A 33 -15.69 5.44 -2.63
C ALA A 33 -16.04 4.07 -2.01
N ALA A 34 -16.44 3.09 -2.82
CA ALA A 34 -16.79 1.75 -2.33
C ALA A 34 -15.60 0.99 -1.69
N GLU A 35 -14.36 1.35 -2.01
CA GLU A 35 -13.17 0.76 -1.36
C GLU A 35 -12.88 1.47 -0.04
N LEU A 36 -13.03 2.81 -0.03
CA LEU A 36 -12.95 3.62 1.19
C LEU A 36 -14.04 3.27 2.20
N ASP A 37 -15.23 2.88 1.75
CA ASP A 37 -16.35 2.43 2.57
C ASP A 37 -16.22 0.95 3.00
N GLY A 38 -15.20 0.23 2.50
CA GLY A 38 -14.91 -1.16 2.85
C GLY A 38 -15.77 -2.21 2.13
N GLU A 39 -16.63 -1.78 1.19
CA GLU A 39 -17.49 -2.65 0.39
C GLU A 39 -16.69 -3.52 -0.58
N ARG A 40 -15.55 -3.01 -1.07
CA ARG A 40 -14.63 -3.74 -1.96
C ARG A 40 -13.19 -3.71 -1.42
N PRO A 41 -12.45 -4.82 -1.49
CA PRO A 41 -11.03 -4.82 -1.14
C PRO A 41 -10.21 -4.08 -2.19
N ALA A 42 -9.22 -3.31 -1.74
CA ALA A 42 -8.23 -2.70 -2.61
C ALA A 42 -6.97 -2.36 -1.80
N VAL A 43 -5.82 -2.39 -2.48
CA VAL A 43 -4.53 -1.95 -1.95
C VAL A 43 -3.91 -0.97 -2.92
N VAL A 44 -3.32 0.09 -2.40
CA VAL A 44 -2.40 0.95 -3.14
C VAL A 44 -1.01 0.70 -2.59
N VAL A 45 -0.02 0.54 -3.46
CA VAL A 45 1.37 0.30 -3.05
C VAL A 45 2.25 1.43 -3.51
N ASP A 46 3.42 1.59 -2.90
CA ASP A 46 4.40 2.56 -3.38
C ASP A 46 5.38 1.96 -4.40
N ARG A 47 6.15 2.83 -5.04
CA ARG A 47 7.13 2.42 -6.05
C ARG A 47 8.23 1.51 -5.49
N ALA A 48 8.58 1.65 -4.20
CA ALA A 48 9.53 0.74 -3.54
C ALA A 48 8.97 -0.67 -3.41
N PHE A 49 7.69 -0.80 -3.10
CA PHE A 49 6.98 -2.07 -3.05
C PHE A 49 6.87 -2.74 -4.41
N GLU A 50 6.46 -2.01 -5.45
CA GLU A 50 6.41 -2.58 -6.82
C GLU A 50 7.80 -3.11 -7.21
N ARG A 51 8.86 -2.34 -7.02
CA ARG A 51 10.24 -2.78 -7.34
C ARG A 51 10.68 -4.01 -6.56
N ALA A 52 10.27 -4.14 -5.31
CA ALA A 52 10.71 -5.24 -4.43
C ALA A 52 9.99 -6.55 -4.70
N PHE A 53 8.69 -6.51 -5.02
CA PHE A 53 7.83 -7.70 -5.08
C PHE A 53 7.24 -7.98 -6.47
N PHE A 54 7.07 -6.95 -7.30
CA PHE A 54 6.41 -7.03 -8.60
C PHE A 54 7.19 -6.25 -9.67
N PRO A 55 8.45 -6.63 -9.97
CA PRO A 55 9.32 -5.87 -10.88
C PRO A 55 8.73 -5.71 -12.29
N ASP A 56 7.85 -6.62 -12.70
CA ASP A 56 7.14 -6.59 -13.99
C ASP A 56 5.82 -5.80 -13.96
N GLY A 57 5.44 -5.25 -12.80
CA GLY A 57 4.22 -4.46 -12.60
C GLY A 57 3.29 -5.03 -11.52
N ALA A 58 2.84 -4.17 -10.60
CA ALA A 58 2.01 -4.55 -9.47
C ALA A 58 0.49 -4.43 -9.73
N VAL A 59 0.06 -3.47 -10.55
CA VAL A 59 -1.38 -3.20 -10.76
C VAL A 59 -2.10 -4.43 -11.34
N GLY A 60 -3.23 -4.80 -10.74
CA GLY A 60 -4.02 -5.98 -11.09
C GLY A 60 -3.51 -7.29 -10.52
N LYS A 61 -2.37 -7.30 -9.81
CA LYS A 61 -1.96 -8.43 -8.97
C LYS A 61 -2.79 -8.44 -7.68
N GLU A 62 -2.98 -9.62 -7.11
CA GLU A 62 -3.67 -9.78 -5.84
C GLU A 62 -2.68 -10.17 -4.75
N ILE A 63 -2.84 -9.59 -3.57
CA ILE A 63 -2.08 -9.93 -2.36
C ILE A 63 -3.04 -10.15 -1.21
N GLU A 64 -2.64 -11.00 -0.26
CA GLU A 64 -3.40 -11.20 0.96
C GLU A 64 -3.10 -10.07 1.95
N VAL A 65 -4.16 -9.39 2.42
CA VAL A 65 -4.06 -8.31 3.39
C VAL A 65 -5.12 -8.51 4.46
N VAL A 66 -4.68 -8.73 5.71
CA VAL A 66 -5.58 -8.98 6.84
C VAL A 66 -6.61 -10.09 6.50
N ASP A 67 -6.11 -11.26 6.11
CA ASP A 67 -6.90 -12.45 5.72
C ASP A 67 -7.89 -12.21 4.56
N ARG A 68 -7.62 -11.20 3.73
CA ARG A 68 -8.47 -10.83 2.60
C ARG A 68 -7.63 -10.63 1.34
N MET A 69 -7.89 -11.44 0.32
CA MET A 69 -7.33 -11.23 -1.01
C MET A 69 -7.79 -9.88 -1.55
N SER A 70 -6.81 -9.03 -1.86
CA SER A 70 -7.03 -7.65 -2.25
C SER A 70 -6.23 -7.31 -3.50
N PRO A 71 -6.88 -6.79 -4.55
CA PRO A 71 -6.19 -6.37 -5.75
C PRO A 71 -5.38 -5.10 -5.48
N ILE A 72 -4.19 -5.03 -6.07
CA ILE A 72 -3.41 -3.80 -6.15
C ILE A 72 -4.04 -2.92 -7.25
N VAL A 73 -4.67 -1.83 -6.85
CA VAL A 73 -5.40 -0.92 -7.77
C VAL A 73 -4.52 0.23 -8.28
N GLY A 74 -3.40 0.50 -7.61
CA GLY A 74 -2.47 1.53 -8.04
C GLY A 74 -1.11 1.48 -7.37
N VAL A 75 -0.19 2.19 -8.01
CA VAL A 75 1.17 2.45 -7.55
C VAL A 75 1.35 3.95 -7.42
N VAL A 76 1.82 4.40 -6.27
CA VAL A 76 2.11 5.81 -5.97
C VAL A 76 3.60 6.04 -5.78
N GLU A 77 4.05 7.30 -5.84
CA GLU A 77 5.42 7.65 -5.49
C GLU A 77 5.74 7.30 -4.03
N SER A 78 7.00 6.96 -3.77
CA SER A 78 7.44 6.59 -2.42
C SER A 78 7.51 7.83 -1.54
N VAL A 79 6.74 7.83 -0.45
CA VAL A 79 6.76 8.91 0.54
C VAL A 79 8.09 8.85 1.32
N PRO A 80 8.92 9.91 1.30
CA PRO A 80 10.17 9.95 2.06
C PRO A 80 9.92 9.67 3.54
N GLN A 81 10.74 8.82 4.14
CA GLN A 81 10.69 8.63 5.60
C GLN A 81 11.32 9.84 6.31
N VAL A 82 10.87 10.07 7.55
CA VAL A 82 11.26 11.22 8.40
C VAL A 82 12.78 11.26 8.65
N SER A 83 13.48 10.13 8.52
CA SER A 83 14.94 10.05 8.68
C SER A 83 15.67 10.29 7.35
N PRO A 84 16.47 11.37 7.23
CA PRO A 84 17.31 11.60 6.06
C PRO A 84 18.29 10.44 5.85
N GLY A 85 18.36 9.92 4.62
CA GLY A 85 19.34 8.89 4.23
C GLY A 85 18.88 7.44 4.35
N VAL A 86 17.68 7.18 4.89
CA VAL A 86 17.08 5.84 4.86
C VAL A 86 16.11 5.78 3.67
N PRO A 87 16.34 4.92 2.66
CA PRO A 87 15.40 4.78 1.56
C PRO A 87 14.04 4.33 2.11
N ALA A 88 12.97 4.89 1.58
CA ALA A 88 11.63 4.47 1.94
C ALA A 88 11.49 2.97 1.65
N GLY A 89 11.38 2.17 2.72
CA GLY A 89 11.10 0.75 2.61
C GLY A 89 9.75 0.54 1.89
N PRO A 90 9.54 -0.63 1.26
CA PRO A 90 8.28 -0.96 0.61
C PRO A 90 7.07 -0.60 1.47
N ARG A 91 6.08 0.09 0.90
CA ARG A 91 4.86 0.46 1.64
C ARG A 91 3.60 0.08 0.86
N MET A 92 2.64 -0.42 1.60
CA MET A 92 1.27 -0.64 1.16
C MET A 92 0.31 0.21 1.99
N TYR A 93 -0.74 0.68 1.34
CA TYR A 93 -1.80 1.49 1.89
C TYR A 93 -3.12 0.75 1.75
N VAL A 94 -3.94 0.81 2.79
CA VAL A 94 -5.31 0.29 2.77
C VAL A 94 -6.29 1.30 3.35
N PRO A 95 -7.59 1.22 3.00
CA PRO A 95 -8.63 2.00 3.64
C PRO A 95 -8.74 1.73 5.15
N LEU A 96 -9.08 2.73 5.98
CA LEU A 96 -9.35 2.53 7.42
C LEU A 96 -10.48 1.56 7.72
N THR A 97 -11.45 1.49 6.82
CA THR A 97 -12.57 0.56 6.89
C THR A 97 -12.19 -0.87 6.56
N ALA A 98 -11.00 -1.12 6.00
CA ALA A 98 -10.45 -2.47 5.94
C ALA A 98 -10.28 -2.91 7.39
N ASN A 99 -11.13 -3.82 7.85
CA ASN A 99 -11.30 -4.18 9.24
C ASN A 99 -9.97 -4.72 9.83
N VAL A 100 -9.10 -3.82 10.30
CA VAL A 100 -7.79 -4.17 10.84
C VAL A 100 -8.02 -4.81 12.20
N ARG A 101 -8.15 -6.13 12.24
CA ARG A 101 -7.79 -6.84 13.46
C ARG A 101 -6.28 -6.67 13.60
N GLN A 102 -5.86 -5.69 14.40
CA GLN A 102 -4.47 -5.50 14.80
C GLN A 102 -4.00 -6.77 15.52
N THR A 103 -3.52 -7.76 14.78
CA THR A 103 -2.57 -8.71 15.31
C THR A 103 -1.20 -8.12 15.07
N MET A 104 -0.74 -7.29 16.01
CA MET A 104 0.69 -7.13 16.21
C MET A 104 1.20 -8.46 16.75
N ALA A 105 1.93 -9.22 15.96
CA ALA A 105 2.77 -10.27 16.51
C ALA A 105 3.94 -9.58 17.24
N VAL A 106 4.01 -9.80 18.55
CA VAL A 106 5.19 -9.55 19.40
C VAL A 106 6.13 -10.73 19.28
#